data_AF-A0A538EZM8-F1
#
_entry.id   AF-A0A538EZM8-F1
#
_cell.length_a   1.000
_cell.length_b   1.000
_cell.length_c   1.000
_cell.angle_alpha   90.00
_cell.angle_beta   90.00
_cell.angle_gamma   90.00
#
_symmetry.space_group_name_H-M   'P 1'
#
loop_
_entity.id
_entity.type
_entity.pdbx_description
1 polymer ?
#
loop_
_entity_poly.entity_id
_entity_poly.type
_entity_poly.pdbx_seq_one_letter_code
_entity_poly.pdbx_strand_id
1 'polypeptide(L)' 'MRSRSFLTGFLLAIGSASAALLFRRRAARRRERAELYLADGTLVSLVDGQPGADRLLEHARELLTAARA' A
#
# COMPACT_ATOMS: atom_id res chain seq x y z
N MET A 1 -30.68 -16.85 26.70
CA MET A 1 -30.58 -15.83 25.62
C MET A 1 -29.22 -15.11 25.53
N ARG A 2 -28.30 -15.27 26.51
CA ARG A 2 -27.01 -14.53 26.60
C ARG A 2 -25.92 -14.97 25.61
N SER A 3 -25.91 -16.21 25.12
CA SER A 3 -24.82 -16.70 24.25
C SER A 3 -24.91 -16.20 22.80
N ARG A 4 -26.13 -15.90 22.30
CA ARG A 4 -26.32 -15.41 20.91
C ARG A 4 -25.73 -14.02 20.70
N SER A 5 -25.81 -13.15 21.72
CA SER A 5 -25.22 -11.81 21.72
C SER A 5 -23.68 -11.85 21.79
N PHE A 6 -23.12 -12.78 22.56
CA PHE A 6 -21.67 -12.98 22.62
C PHE A 6 -21.10 -13.46 21.28
N LEU A 7 -21.79 -14.40 20.62
CA LEU A 7 -21.35 -14.92 19.33
C LEU A 7 -21.37 -13.84 18.23
N THR A 8 -22.40 -12.99 18.23
CA THR A 8 -22.48 -11.85 17.29
C THR A 8 -21.40 -10.82 17.57
N GLY A 9 -21.16 -10.47 18.85
CA GLY A 9 -20.08 -9.56 19.22
C GLY A 9 -18.70 -10.09 18.83
N PHE A 10 -18.47 -11.39 19.02
CA PHE A 10 -17.21 -12.04 18.66
C PHE A 10 -16.97 -12.06 17.14
N LEU A 11 -17.99 -12.42 16.35
CA LEU A 11 -17.94 -12.36 14.89
C LEU A 11 -17.66 -10.93 14.39
N LEU A 12 -18.29 -9.92 15.00
CA LEU A 12 -18.10 -8.53 14.62
C LEU A 12 -16.69 -8.04 14.97
N ALA A 13 -16.14 -8.46 16.10
CA ALA A 13 -14.77 -8.17 16.51
C ALA A 13 -13.74 -8.80 15.55
N ILE A 14 -13.91 -10.09 15.20
CA ILE A 14 -13.03 -10.76 14.23
C ILE A 14 -13.12 -10.13 12.85
N GLY A 15 -14.35 -9.86 12.37
CA GLY A 15 -14.57 -9.20 11.09
C GLY A 15 -13.90 -7.84 11.02
N SER A 16 -14.05 -7.03 12.06
CA SER A 16 -13.46 -5.70 12.15
C SER A 16 -11.93 -5.74 12.23
N ALA A 17 -11.36 -6.64 13.04
CA ALA A 17 -9.91 -6.81 13.14
C ALA A 17 -9.29 -7.26 11.81
N SER A 18 -9.94 -8.21 11.14
CA SER A 18 -9.51 -8.72 9.83
C SER A 18 -9.57 -7.62 8.77
N ALA A 19 -10.66 -6.85 8.74
CA ALA A 19 -10.81 -5.72 7.84
C ALA A 19 -9.73 -4.65 8.10
N ALA A 20 -9.44 -4.33 9.37
CA ALA A 20 -8.41 -3.36 9.73
C ALA A 20 -6.99 -3.82 9.33
N LEU A 21 -6.67 -5.11 9.48
CA LEU A 21 -5.40 -5.69 9.04
C LEU A 21 -5.25 -5.67 7.51
N LEU A 22 -6.30 -6.03 6.78
CA LEU A 22 -6.31 -5.98 5.32
C LEU A 22 -6.22 -4.54 4.81
N PHE A 23 -6.94 -3.62 5.45
CA PHE A 23 -6.89 -2.20 5.13
C PHE A 23 -5.50 -1.62 5.44
N ARG A 24 -4.88 -1.95 6.59
CA ARG A 24 -3.50 -1.57 6.90
C ARG A 24 -2.50 -2.15 5.91
N ARG A 25 -2.63 -3.42 5.52
CA ARG A 25 -1.78 -4.02 4.48
C ARG A 25 -1.96 -3.31 3.14
N ARG A 26 -3.19 -2.98 2.75
CA ARG A 26 -3.50 -2.26 1.51
C ARG A 26 -3.06 -0.79 1.55
N ALA A 27 -3.13 -0.15 2.71
CA ALA A 27 -2.71 1.23 2.92
C ALA A 27 -1.19 1.35 3.09
N ALA A 28 -0.52 0.35 3.67
CA ALA A 28 0.94 0.21 3.64
C ALA A 28 1.42 -0.10 2.21
N ARG A 29 0.63 -0.83 1.43
CA ARG A 29 0.72 -0.89 -0.04
C ARG A 29 0.11 0.34 -0.74
N ARG A 30 -0.06 1.50 -0.07
CA ARG A 30 -0.30 2.75 -0.81
C ARG A 30 0.85 2.85 -1.80
N ARG A 31 0.49 2.63 -3.06
CA ARG A 31 1.37 2.29 -4.16
C ARG A 31 2.46 3.33 -4.25
N GLU A 32 3.68 2.95 -3.89
CA GLU A 32 4.82 3.69 -4.38
C GLU A 32 4.72 3.71 -5.89
N ARG A 33 4.91 4.90 -6.45
CA ARG A 33 4.81 5.15 -7.88
C ARG A 33 6.03 5.96 -8.29
N ALA A 34 6.62 5.60 -9.42
CA ALA A 34 7.65 6.41 -10.04
C ALA A 34 6.97 7.37 -11.02
N GLU A 35 7.23 8.66 -10.87
CA GLU A 35 6.79 9.69 -11.82
C GLU A 35 8.01 10.13 -12.63
N LEU A 36 7.95 9.94 -13.95
CA LEU A 36 8.98 10.35 -14.89
C LEU A 36 8.51 11.62 -15.59
N TYR A 37 9.18 12.73 -15.29
CA TYR A 37 9.05 13.97 -16.05
C TYR A 37 10.03 13.94 -17.22
N LEU A 38 9.49 13.90 -18.43
CA LEU A 38 10.27 13.87 -19.66
C LEU A 38 10.49 15.30 -20.18
N ALA A 39 11.56 15.49 -20.96
CA ALA A 39 11.96 16.80 -21.47
C ALA A 39 10.97 17.42 -22.46
N ASP A 40 10.10 16.61 -23.06
CA ASP A 40 8.99 17.02 -23.91
C ASP A 40 7.78 17.56 -23.09
N GLY A 41 7.87 17.55 -21.77
CA GLY A 41 6.80 17.95 -20.85
C GLY A 41 5.83 16.83 -20.49
N THR A 42 6.03 15.62 -21.02
CA THR A 42 5.18 14.47 -20.72
C THR A 42 5.47 13.94 -19.32
N LEU A 43 4.40 13.56 -18.61
CA LEU A 43 4.47 12.87 -17.32
C LEU A 43 4.07 11.41 -17.50
N VAL A 44 4.97 10.48 -17.18
CA VAL A 44 4.66 9.05 -17.14
C VAL A 44 4.62 8.60 -15.69
N SER A 45 3.45 8.13 -15.25
CA SER A 45 3.26 7.53 -13.92
C SER A 45 3.33 6.01 -14.01
N LEU A 46 4.34 5.43 -13.39
CA LEU A 46 4.53 3.98 -13.25
C LEU A 46 4.10 3.56 -11.85
N VAL A 47 3.04 2.75 -11.77
CA VAL A 47 2.54 2.19 -10.51
C VAL A 47 3.11 0.80 -10.25
N ASP A 48 3.31 0.48 -8.98
CA ASP A 48 3.68 -0.85 -8.49
C ASP A 48 2.90 -1.99 -9.19
N GLY A 49 3.63 -2.93 -9.79
CA GLY A 49 3.11 -4.01 -10.62
C GLY A 49 3.03 -3.74 -12.13
N GLN A 50 3.38 -2.54 -12.62
CA GLN A 50 3.58 -2.31 -14.05
C GLN A 50 4.98 -2.74 -14.52
N PRO A 51 5.13 -3.18 -15.78
CA PRO A 51 6.43 -3.54 -16.33
C PRO A 51 7.44 -2.40 -16.19
N GLY A 52 8.59 -2.68 -15.57
CA GLY A 52 9.64 -1.68 -15.35
C GLY A 52 9.46 -0.78 -14.13
N ALA A 53 8.28 -0.77 -13.49
CA ALA A 53 8.05 0.00 -12.27
C ALA A 53 8.95 -0.51 -11.11
N ASP A 54 9.08 -1.83 -10.97
CA ASP A 54 9.78 -2.44 -9.84
C ASP A 54 11.24 -1.99 -9.72
N ARG A 55 11.99 -1.99 -10.83
CA ARG A 55 13.40 -1.55 -10.84
C ARG A 55 13.55 -0.06 -10.53
N LEU A 56 12.65 0.76 -11.08
CA LEU A 56 12.64 2.21 -10.83
C LEU A 56 12.30 2.53 -9.38
N LEU A 57 11.32 1.82 -8.80
CA LEU A 57 10.96 1.97 -7.39
C LEU A 57 12.11 1.56 -6.46
N GLU A 58 12.85 0.50 -6.80
CA GLU A 58 14.04 0.08 -6.07
C GLU A 58 15.12 1.19 -6.04
N HIS A 59 15.49 1.74 -7.20
CA HIS A 59 16.47 2.82 -7.27
C HIS A 59 15.99 4.09 -6.55
N ALA A 60 14.70 4.42 -6.64
CA ALA A 60 14.13 5.55 -5.92
C ALA A 60 14.24 5.38 -4.40
N ARG A 61 14.00 4.16 -3.87
CA ARG A 61 14.17 3.85 -2.45
C ARG A 61 15.62 4.01 -2.00
N GLU A 62 16.57 3.52 -2.79
CA GLU A 62 18.01 3.67 -2.50
C GLU A 62 18.42 5.15 -2.43
N LEU A 63 18.01 5.95 -3.41
CA LEU A 63 18.29 7.39 -3.46
C LEU A 63 17.68 8.14 -2.26
N LEU A 64 16.41 7.87 -1.94
CA LEU A 64 15.75 8.50 -0.80
C LEU A 64 16.37 8.08 0.54
N THR A 65 16.85 6.84 0.63
CA THR A 65 17.57 6.35 1.82
C THR A 65 18.92 7.06 1.96
N ALA A 66 19.67 7.17 0.87
CA ALA A 66 20.95 7.87 0.84
C ALA A 66 20.81 9.37 1.15
N ALA A 67 19.75 10.02 0.67
CA ALA A 67 19.51 11.44 0.92
C ALA A 67 19.04 11.76 2.35
N ARG A 68 18.63 10.75 3.13
CA ARG A 68 18.14 10.91 4.51
C ARG A 68 19.23 10.68 5.57
N ALA A 69 20.36 10.09 5.17
CA ALA A 69 21.54 9.88 6.00
C ALA A 69 22.39 11.15 6.08
#